data_AF-A0A410NT54-F1
#
_entry.id   AF-A0A410NT54-F1
#
_cell.length_a   1.000
_cell.length_b   1.000
_cell.length_c   1.000
_cell.angle_alpha   90.00
_cell.angle_beta   90.00
_cell.angle_gamma   90.00
#
_symmetry.space_group_name_H-M   'P 1'
#
loop_
_entity.id
_entity.type
_entity.pdbx_description
1 polymer ?
#
loop_
_entity_poly.entity_id
_entity_poly.type
_entity_poly.pdbx_seq_one_letter_code
_entity_poly.pdbx_strand_id
1 'polypeptide(L)'
;MSYVKLERRPVTWWRSRSQTIGQMIDQGWFIWSVCGRCYLVMEADLGVLEHTLGERETLWNRQPPCRRFGCKGLTTFHGVPPETNQCIELIADWPHEWAEGQPSIPRRVAPSRRKERSDNPPLPAAARARYPAPDDG
;
A
#
# COMPACT_ATOMS: atom_id res chain seq x y z
N MET A 1 -7.17 32.70 2.07
CA MET A 1 -6.50 31.40 1.83
C MET A 1 -6.34 31.23 0.33
N SER A 2 -5.10 31.29 -0.18
CA SER A 2 -4.84 31.08 -1.61
C SER A 2 -5.00 29.60 -1.95
N TYR A 3 -5.73 29.32 -3.03
CA TYR A 3 -5.89 27.96 -3.54
C TYR A 3 -4.58 27.50 -4.20
N VAL A 4 -3.96 26.46 -3.63
CA VAL A 4 -2.83 25.77 -4.26
C VAL A 4 -3.38 24.50 -4.93
N LYS A 5 -3.19 24.38 -6.25
CA LYS A 5 -3.52 23.18 -7.04
C LYS A 5 -2.87 21.95 -6.38
N LEU A 6 -3.60 20.83 -6.34
CA LEU A 6 -3.17 19.59 -5.68
C LEU A 6 -1.80 19.10 -6.19
N GLU A 7 -1.54 19.23 -7.50
CA GLU A 7 -0.27 18.84 -8.14
C GLU A 7 0.96 19.64 -7.67
N ARG A 8 0.74 20.84 -7.10
CA ARG A 8 1.81 21.70 -6.59
C ARG A 8 2.02 21.54 -5.08
N ARG A 9 1.30 20.61 -4.45
CA ARG A 9 1.45 20.36 -3.01
C ARG A 9 2.81 19.67 -2.76
N PRO A 10 3.53 20.07 -1.71
CA PRO A 10 4.79 19.42 -1.37
C PRO A 10 4.56 17.97 -0.94
N VAL A 11 5.54 17.10 -1.17
CA VAL A 11 5.47 15.67 -0.82
C VAL A 11 5.15 15.42 0.66
N THR A 12 5.59 16.30 1.55
CA THR A 12 5.29 16.26 2.99
C THR A 12 3.81 16.41 3.30
N TRP A 13 3.05 17.14 2.46
CA TRP A 13 1.59 17.26 2.58
C TRP A 13 0.88 15.95 2.25
N TRP A 14 1.38 15.22 1.25
CA TRP A 14 0.87 13.89 0.90
C TRP A 14 1.16 12.86 1.99
N ARG A 15 2.38 12.90 2.55
CA ARG A 15 2.78 12.07 3.68
C ARG A 15 1.88 12.28 4.90
N SER A 16 1.57 13.52 5.27
CA SER A 16 0.77 13.79 6.47
C SER A 16 -0.66 13.24 6.36
N ARG A 17 -1.19 13.11 5.14
CA ARG A 17 -2.51 12.50 4.87
C ARG A 17 -2.48 10.98 4.84
N SER A 18 -1.39 10.37 4.37
CA SER A 18 -1.27 8.92 4.18
C SER A 18 0.07 8.43 4.70
N GLN A 19 0.18 8.27 6.01
CA GLN A 19 1.42 7.89 6.69
C GLN A 19 1.65 6.38 6.66
N THR A 20 0.57 5.60 6.73
CA THR A 20 0.63 4.13 6.85
C THR A 20 0.02 3.42 5.67
N ILE A 21 0.37 2.14 5.50
CA ILE A 21 -0.22 1.25 4.50
C ILE A 21 -1.74 1.20 4.65
N GLY A 22 -2.27 1.09 5.87
CA GLY A 22 -3.71 1.08 6.11
C GLY A 22 -4.41 2.34 5.62
N GLN A 23 -3.82 3.52 5.86
CA GLN A 23 -4.36 4.79 5.37
C GLN A 23 -4.29 4.90 3.83
N MET A 24 -3.19 4.43 3.23
CA MET A 24 -3.05 4.37 1.77
C MET A 24 -4.14 3.48 1.14
N ILE A 25 -4.45 2.33 1.75
CA ILE A 25 -5.55 1.46 1.32
C ILE A 25 -6.90 2.18 1.44
N ASP A 26 -7.19 2.77 2.60
CA ASP A 26 -8.49 3.41 2.84
C ASP A 26 -8.74 4.60 1.92
N GLN A 27 -7.66 5.29 1.52
CA GLN A 27 -7.72 6.38 0.56
C GLN A 27 -7.66 5.89 -0.90
N GLY A 28 -7.34 4.63 -1.18
CA GLY A 28 -7.28 4.11 -2.55
C GLY A 28 -6.04 4.56 -3.32
N TRP A 29 -4.88 4.57 -2.66
CA TRP A 29 -3.59 4.83 -3.31
C TRP A 29 -3.15 3.67 -4.19
N PHE A 30 -2.53 3.99 -5.32
CA PHE A 30 -1.81 3.02 -6.15
C PHE A 30 -0.31 3.15 -5.92
N ILE A 31 0.36 2.05 -5.58
CA ILE A 31 1.80 2.06 -5.31
C ILE A 31 2.55 1.21 -6.32
N TRP A 32 3.68 1.73 -6.78
CA TRP A 32 4.65 1.08 -7.64
C TRP A 32 5.98 1.01 -6.90
N SER A 33 6.78 0.01 -7.22
CA SER A 33 8.14 -0.12 -6.73
C SER A 33 9.09 -0.07 -7.93
N VAL A 34 10.11 0.80 -7.87
CA VAL A 34 11.07 1.02 -8.98
C VAL A 34 12.48 0.73 -8.50
N CYS A 35 13.17 -0.22 -9.11
CA CYS A 35 14.55 -0.53 -8.77
C CYS A 35 15.53 0.48 -9.39
N GLY A 36 16.36 1.13 -8.56
CA GLY A 36 17.35 2.09 -9.05
C GLY A 36 18.53 1.49 -9.84
N ARG A 37 18.67 0.15 -9.88
CA ARG A 37 19.77 -0.54 -10.57
C ARG A 37 19.35 -1.22 -11.87
N CYS A 38 18.28 -2.00 -11.83
CA CYS A 38 17.82 -2.77 -12.99
C CYS A 38 16.53 -2.22 -13.62
N TYR A 39 16.00 -1.11 -13.08
CA TYR A 39 14.80 -0.43 -13.56
C TYR A 39 13.56 -1.31 -13.62
N LEU A 40 13.53 -2.40 -12.86
CA LEU A 40 12.32 -3.20 -12.68
C LEU A 40 11.26 -2.33 -12.01
N VAL A 41 10.11 -2.20 -12.70
CA VAL A 41 8.90 -1.58 -12.18
C VAL A 41 7.91 -2.68 -11.88
N MET A 42 7.35 -2.67 -10.67
CA MET A 42 6.28 -3.59 -10.27
C MET A 42 5.20 -2.83 -9.54
N GLU A 43 3.96 -3.26 -9.72
CA GLU A 43 2.87 -2.86 -8.83
C GLU A 43 3.08 -3.48 -7.45
N ALA A 44 2.92 -2.65 -6.42
CA ALA A 44 3.02 -3.04 -5.03
C ALA A 44 1.60 -3.18 -4.47
N ASP A 45 1.10 -4.41 -4.41
CA ASP A 45 -0.20 -4.72 -3.82
C ASP A 45 -0.21 -4.35 -2.33
N LEU A 46 -0.99 -3.31 -2.00
CA LEU A 46 -1.10 -2.81 -0.65
C LEU A 46 -1.73 -3.81 0.33
N GLY A 47 -2.61 -4.71 -0.13
CA GLY A 47 -3.20 -5.76 0.70
C GLY A 47 -2.17 -6.83 1.09
N VAL A 48 -1.29 -7.21 0.15
CA VAL A 48 -0.15 -8.09 0.45
C VAL A 48 0.84 -7.40 1.38
N LEU A 49 1.11 -6.11 1.19
CA LEU A 49 1.97 -5.34 2.08
C LEU A 49 1.37 -5.16 3.48
N GLU A 50 0.06 -4.91 3.60
CA GLU A 50 -0.66 -4.86 4.87
C GLU A 50 -0.55 -6.21 5.60
N HIS A 51 -0.71 -7.33 4.88
CA HIS A 51 -0.62 -8.66 5.47
C HIS A 51 0.80 -9.03 5.94
N THR A 52 1.82 -8.62 5.19
CA THR A 52 3.23 -9.00 5.46
C THR A 52 3.94 -8.07 6.43
N LEU A 53 3.67 -6.76 6.37
CA LEU A 53 4.33 -5.75 7.20
C LEU A 53 3.42 -5.30 8.36
N GLY A 54 2.11 -5.24 8.14
CA GLY A 54 1.13 -4.70 9.08
C GLY A 54 0.56 -3.36 8.64
N GLU A 55 -0.67 -3.06 9.07
CA GLU A 55 -1.42 -1.86 8.66
C GLU A 55 -0.80 -0.52 9.11
N ARG A 56 0.00 -0.54 10.19
CA ARG A 56 0.63 0.64 10.80
C ARG A 56 2.00 0.94 10.24
N GLU A 57 2.53 0.05 9.41
CA GLU A 57 3.81 0.25 8.77
C GLU A 57 3.73 1.34 7.70
N THR A 58 4.88 1.95 7.44
CA THR A 58 5.02 3.06 6.49
C THR A 58 5.86 2.63 5.30
N LEU A 59 5.43 3.04 4.10
CA LEU A 59 6.21 2.87 2.87
C LEU A 59 7.11 4.09 2.59
N TRP A 60 6.88 5.20 3.30
CA TRP A 60 7.70 6.41 3.17
C TRP A 60 9.13 6.12 3.61
N ASN A 61 10.09 6.56 2.79
CA ASN A 61 11.52 6.38 2.99
C ASN A 61 11.97 4.90 3.09
N ARG A 62 11.12 3.92 2.76
CA ARG A 62 11.54 2.51 2.68
C ARG A 62 12.26 2.24 1.36
N GLN A 63 13.35 1.49 1.47
CA GLN A 63 14.16 1.05 0.32
C GLN A 63 14.40 -0.47 0.36
N PRO A 64 13.40 -1.31 0.06
CA PRO A 64 13.58 -2.75 0.08
C PRO A 64 14.51 -3.24 -1.05
N PRO A 65 15.11 -4.43 -0.91
CA PRO A 65 15.90 -5.04 -1.97
C PRO A 65 15.02 -5.33 -3.20
N CYS A 66 15.63 -5.26 -4.38
CA CYS A 66 14.98 -5.61 -5.63
C CYS A 66 14.50 -7.06 -5.62
N ARG A 67 13.26 -7.31 -6.10
CA ARG A 67 12.71 -8.67 -6.23
C ARG A 67 13.24 -9.44 -7.43
N ARG A 68 13.95 -8.80 -8.36
CA ARG A 68 14.58 -9.49 -9.50
C ARG A 68 15.69 -10.39 -8.99
N PHE A 69 15.58 -11.69 -9.30
CA PHE A 69 16.62 -12.66 -8.96
C PHE A 69 17.99 -12.21 -9.49
N GLY A 70 19.02 -12.24 -8.64
CA GLY A 70 20.38 -11.80 -8.96
C GLY A 70 20.61 -10.29 -8.93
N CYS A 71 19.58 -9.45 -8.77
CA CYS A 71 19.76 -8.02 -8.63
C CYS A 71 20.05 -7.62 -7.18
N LYS A 72 21.19 -6.95 -6.94
CA LYS A 72 21.54 -6.37 -5.63
C LYS A 72 21.11 -4.91 -5.48
N GLY A 73 20.17 -4.45 -6.29
CA GLY A 73 19.68 -3.07 -6.25
C GLY A 73 18.67 -2.85 -5.12
N LEU A 74 18.48 -1.60 -4.74
CA LEU A 74 17.38 -1.16 -3.88
C LEU A 74 16.23 -0.62 -4.73
N THR A 75 15.04 -0.64 -4.15
CA THR A 75 13.80 -0.23 -4.78
C THR A 75 13.24 0.97 -4.04
N THR A 76 12.78 2.00 -4.76
CA THR A 76 12.00 3.09 -4.15
C THR A 76 10.52 2.88 -4.44
N PHE A 77 9.68 3.25 -3.48
CA PHE A 77 8.24 3.23 -3.68
C PHE A 77 7.78 4.55 -4.27
N HIS A 78 6.83 4.47 -5.20
CA HIS A 78 6.17 5.60 -5.83
C HIS A 78 4.67 5.43 -5.65
N GLY A 79 3.98 6.47 -5.19
CA GLY A 79 2.54 6.45 -4.98
C GLY A 79 1.81 7.37 -5.94
N VAL A 80 0.59 7.00 -6.30
CA VAL A 80 -0.38 7.85 -6.99
C VAL A 80 -1.55 8.05 -6.03
N PRO A 81 -1.70 9.24 -5.42
CA PRO A 81 -2.85 9.57 -4.60
C PRO A 81 -4.14 9.51 -5.44
N PRO A 82 -5.30 9.15 -4.88
CA PRO A 82 -6.57 9.11 -5.63
C PRO A 82 -7.02 10.49 -6.16
N GLU A 83 -6.59 11.56 -5.50
CA GLU A 83 -6.99 12.95 -5.77
C GLU A 83 -6.21 13.55 -6.94
N THR A 84 -5.14 12.89 -7.41
CA THR A 84 -4.25 13.38 -8.46
C THR A 84 -3.79 12.24 -9.36
N ASN A 85 -3.52 12.52 -10.63
CA ASN A 85 -2.86 11.55 -11.51
C ASN A 85 -1.33 11.68 -11.47
N GLN A 86 -0.78 12.19 -10.36
CA GLN A 86 0.64 12.45 -10.23
C GLN A 86 1.32 11.31 -9.48
N CYS A 87 2.32 10.71 -10.12
CA CYS A 87 3.22 9.78 -9.47
C CYS A 87 4.22 10.56 -8.61
N ILE A 88 4.24 10.28 -7.31
CA ILE A 88 5.15 10.88 -6.36
C ILE A 88 6.05 9.80 -5.77
N GLU A 89 7.36 10.08 -5.72
CA GLU A 89 8.27 9.22 -4.98
C GLU A 89 7.96 9.33 -3.49
N LEU A 90 7.84 8.20 -2.79
CA LEU A 90 7.53 8.15 -1.37
C LEU A 90 8.78 8.46 -0.52
N ILE A 91 9.48 9.54 -0.84
CA ILE A 91 10.59 10.09 -0.08
C ILE A 91 10.19 11.46 0.42
N ALA A 92 10.21 11.63 1.73
CA ALA A 92 9.83 12.87 2.39
C ALA A 92 10.57 12.99 3.73
N ASP A 93 10.85 14.22 4.14
CA ASP A 93 11.42 14.46 5.46
C ASP A 93 10.44 14.02 6.56
N TRP A 94 11.01 13.52 7.66
CA TRP A 94 10.22 13.24 8.85
C TRP A 94 9.82 14.56 9.50
N PRO A 95 8.54 14.76 9.87
CA PRO A 95 8.17 15.94 10.63
C PRO A 95 8.91 15.92 11.99
N HIS A 96 9.40 17.07 12.44
CA HIS A 96 10.26 17.20 13.63
C HIS A 96 9.63 16.57 14.89
N GLU A 97 8.31 16.61 15.00
CA GLU A 97 7.49 15.97 16.03
C GLU A 97 7.70 14.45 16.16
N TRP A 98 8.13 13.75 15.10
CA TRP A 98 8.43 12.31 15.13
C TRP A 98 9.90 12.01 15.48
N ALA A 99 10.78 13.02 15.41
CA ALA A 99 12.15 12.88 15.89
C ALA A 99 12.20 12.90 17.44
N GLU A 100 11.18 13.47 18.09
CA GLU A 100 11.10 13.66 19.54
C GLU A 100 10.26 12.60 20.28
N GLY A 101 9.56 11.70 19.58
CA GLY A 101 8.72 10.68 20.20
C GLY A 101 7.98 9.76 19.24
N GLN A 102 7.27 8.77 19.79
CA GLN A 102 6.43 7.87 18.99
C GLN A 102 5.21 8.62 18.43
N PRO A 103 4.95 8.52 17.12
CA PRO A 103 3.84 9.21 16.50
C PRO A 103 2.49 8.66 16.92
N SER A 104 1.55 9.56 17.19
CA SER A 104 0.14 9.25 17.42
C SER A 104 -0.55 8.93 16.09
N ILE A 105 -0.19 7.81 15.47
CA ILE A 105 -0.89 7.30 14.29
C ILE A 105 -2.35 7.03 14.71
N PRO A 106 -3.34 7.77 14.17
CA PRO A 106 -4.74 7.55 14.55
C PRO A 106 -5.12 6.12 14.19
N ARG A 107 -5.76 5.43 15.15
CA ARG A 107 -6.17 4.04 14.99
C ARG A 107 -7.17 3.96 13.84
N ARG A 108 -6.90 3.09 12.86
CA ARG A 108 -7.82 2.84 11.75
C ARG A 108 -9.19 2.44 12.30
N VAL A 109 -10.22 3.15 11.91
CA VAL A 109 -11.60 2.70 12.10
C VAL A 109 -11.91 1.78 10.94
N ALA A 110 -11.97 0.47 11.20
CA ALA A 110 -12.28 -0.49 10.15
C ALA A 110 -13.59 -0.09 9.45
N PRO A 111 -13.61 -0.01 8.10
CA PRO A 111 -14.85 0.26 7.39
C PRO A 111 -15.87 -0.84 7.72
N SER A 112 -17.10 -0.45 8.06
CA SER A 112 -18.17 -1.36 8.53
C SER A 112 -18.37 -2.58 7.62
N ARG A 113 -18.15 -2.42 6.30
CA ARG A 113 -18.23 -3.49 5.29
C ARG A 113 -17.24 -4.65 5.48
N ARG A 114 -16.08 -4.44 6.12
CA ARG A 114 -15.12 -5.54 6.38
C ARG A 114 -15.69 -6.54 7.40
N LYS A 115 -16.58 -6.08 8.29
CA LYS A 115 -17.27 -6.92 9.27
C LYS A 115 -18.27 -7.87 8.58
N GLU A 116 -19.06 -7.34 7.64
CA GLU A 116 -20.04 -8.14 6.87
C GLU A 116 -19.40 -9.29 6.08
N ARG A 117 -18.18 -9.12 5.54
CA ARG A 117 -17.49 -10.21 4.82
C ARG A 117 -16.90 -11.27 5.75
N SER A 118 -16.54 -10.91 6.99
CA SER A 118 -16.11 -11.84 8.04
C SER A 118 -17.27 -12.63 8.64
N ASP A 119 -18.45 -12.00 8.71
CA ASP A 119 -19.67 -12.61 9.26
C ASP A 119 -20.42 -13.48 8.24
N ASN A 120 -20.03 -13.44 6.96
CA ASN A 120 -20.56 -14.36 5.96
C ASN A 120 -20.02 -15.78 6.21
N PRO A 121 -20.90 -16.76 6.44
CA PRO A 121 -20.47 -18.15 6.63
C PRO A 121 -19.76 -18.66 5.36
N PRO A 122 -18.76 -19.54 5.51
CA PRO A 122 -18.10 -20.16 4.36
C PRO A 122 -19.14 -20.84 3.45
N LEU A 123 -18.91 -20.77 2.14
CA LEU A 123 -19.78 -21.41 1.15
C LEU A 123 -20.07 -22.86 1.55
N PRO A 124 -21.34 -23.32 1.47
CA PRO A 124 -21.70 -24.68 1.85
C PRO A 124 -20.90 -25.69 1.02
N ALA A 125 -20.45 -26.77 1.67
CA ALA A 125 -19.61 -27.81 1.07
C ALA A 125 -20.17 -28.41 -0.23
N ALA A 126 -21.49 -28.33 -0.44
CA ALA A 126 -22.19 -28.76 -1.65
C ALA A 126 -21.74 -28.05 -2.95
N ALA A 127 -21.07 -26.89 -2.86
CA ALA A 127 -20.55 -26.19 -4.04
C ALA A 127 -19.21 -26.75 -4.56
N ARG A 128 -18.55 -27.67 -3.81
CA ARG A 128 -17.22 -28.22 -4.17
C ARG A 128 -17.26 -29.45 -5.08
N ALA A 129 -18.43 -30.04 -5.33
CA ALA A 129 -18.57 -31.34 -6.00
C ALA A 129 -19.14 -31.24 -7.42
N ARG A 130 -18.55 -30.42 -8.31
CA ARG A 130 -18.98 -30.32 -9.72
C ARG A 130 -17.84 -30.49 -10.74
N TYR A 131 -16.84 -31.31 -10.44
CA TYR A 131 -15.96 -31.83 -11.48
C TYR A 131 -16.09 -33.35 -11.51
N PRO A 132 -16.66 -33.93 -12.58
CA PRO A 132 -16.54 -35.37 -12.81
C PRO A 132 -15.06 -35.68 -13.06
N ALA A 133 -14.59 -36.79 -12.49
CA ALA A 133 -13.24 -37.31 -12.72
C ALA A 133 -13.06 -37.61 -14.23
N PRO A 134 -11.83 -37.45 -14.78
CA PRO A 134 -11.56 -37.89 -16.14
C PRO A 134 -11.70 -39.42 -16.23
N ASP A 135 -12.43 -39.90 -17.23
CA ASP A 135 -12.50 -41.32 -17.59
C ASP A 135 -11.13 -41.78 -18.07
N ASP A 136 -10.52 -42.74 -17.37
CA ASP A 136 -9.33 -43.46 -17.82
C ASP A 136 -9.78 -44.52 -18.85
N GLY A 137 -9.65 -44.19 -20.14
CA GLY A 137 -9.81 -45.10 -21.28
C GLY A 137 -8.48 -45.41 -21.95
#